data_AF-A0A8S2ZLA8-F1
#
_entry.id   AF-A0A8S2ZLA8-F1
#
_cell.length_a   1.000
_cell.length_b   1.000
_cell.length_c   1.000
_cell.angle_alpha   90.00
_cell.angle_beta   90.00
_cell.angle_gamma   90.00
#
_symmetry.space_group_name_H-M   'P 1'
#
loop_
_entity.id
_entity.type
_entity.pdbx_description
1 polymer ?
#
loop_
_entity_poly.entity_id
_entity_poly.type
_entity_poly.pdbx_seq_one_letter_code
_entity_poly.pdbx_strand_id
1 'polypeptide(L)' 'MYSNRRLLYDDSQDVGEPLNETAYNTGLVVRGKHFILVDHPDNSALQHRPDSQQLY' A
#
# COMPACT_ATOMS: atom_id res chain seq x y z
N MET A 1 7.47 5.76 -0.32
CA MET A 1 6.29 4.90 -0.09
C MET A 1 5.37 5.04 -1.29
N TYR A 2 5.10 3.97 -2.03
CA TYR A 2 4.28 4.02 -3.25
C TYR A 2 2.89 3.48 -2.92
N SER A 3 1.91 4.35 -2.75
CA SER A 3 0.56 3.99 -2.25
C SER A 3 -0.44 3.63 -3.35
N ASN A 4 -0.09 3.85 -4.63
CA ASN A 4 -0.92 3.48 -5.77
C ASN A 4 -0.05 3.28 -7.03
N ARG A 5 -0.40 2.29 -7.85
CA ARG A 5 0.23 2.07 -9.16
C ARG A 5 -0.85 1.93 -10.23
N ARG A 6 -0.62 2.57 -11.38
CA ARG A 6 -1.45 2.46 -12.58
C ARG A 6 -0.55 2.08 -13.74
N LEU A 7 -0.82 0.93 -14.35
CA LEU A 7 -0.15 0.43 -15.54
C LEU A 7 -1.13 0.52 -16.71
N LEU A 8 -0.63 0.93 -17.87
CA LEU A 8 -1.42 0.99 -19.11
C LEU A 8 -1.25 -0.26 -19.98
N TYR A 9 -0.30 -1.13 -19.60
CA TYR A 9 0.02 -2.37 -20.28
C TYR A 9 0.02 -3.51 -19.27
N ASP A 10 -0.41 -4.67 -19.74
CA ASP A 10 -0.30 -5.95 -19.03
C ASP A 10 1.18 -6.36 -18.91
N ASP A 11 1.53 -7.07 -17.84
CA ASP A 11 2.91 -7.52 -17.56
C ASP A 11 3.16 -8.97 -17.99
N SER A 12 2.19 -9.59 -18.69
CA SER A 12 2.27 -10.94 -19.25
C SER A 12 2.48 -12.04 -18.21
N GLN A 13 2.00 -11.83 -16.98
CA GLN A 13 1.96 -12.82 -15.91
C GLN A 13 0.56 -13.48 -15.78
N ASP A 14 -0.06 -13.82 -16.92
CA ASP A 14 -1.36 -14.49 -17.08
C ASP A 14 -2.64 -13.70 -16.75
N VAL A 15 -2.54 -12.47 -16.24
CA VAL A 15 -3.73 -11.66 -15.92
C VAL A 15 -4.42 -11.14 -17.19
N GLY A 16 -3.65 -10.76 -18.22
CA GLY A 16 -4.17 -10.40 -19.53
C GLY A 16 -4.84 -9.02 -19.60
N GLU A 17 -4.71 -8.22 -18.54
CA GLU A 17 -5.24 -6.86 -18.46
C GLU A 17 -4.26 -5.93 -17.74
N PRO A 18 -4.16 -4.66 -18.18
CA PRO A 18 -3.32 -3.69 -17.50
C PRO A 18 -3.88 -3.34 -16.12
N LEU A 19 -3.01 -3.07 -15.15
CA LEU A 19 -3.41 -2.59 -13.82
C LEU A 19 -3.93 -1.14 -13.89
N ASN A 20 -5.15 -0.99 -14.38
CA ASN A 20 -5.77 0.28 -14.76
C ASN A 20 -7.14 0.43 -14.09
N GLU A 21 -7.16 0.39 -12.75
CA GLU A 21 -8.40 0.51 -11.98
C GLU A 21 -9.09 1.86 -12.25
N THR A 22 -10.32 1.79 -12.73
CA THR A 22 -11.16 2.96 -13.02
C THR A 22 -12.57 2.76 -12.48
N ALA A 23 -13.19 3.85 -12.03
CA ALA A 23 -14.60 3.90 -11.69
C ALA A 23 -15.21 5.12 -12.38
N TYR A 24 -16.34 4.94 -13.07
CA TYR A 24 -17.00 6.01 -13.84
C TYR A 24 -16.04 6.71 -14.84
N ASN A 25 -15.19 5.93 -15.52
CA ASN A 25 -14.13 6.41 -16.43
C ASN A 25 -13.09 7.35 -15.78
N THR A 26 -13.06 7.43 -14.45
CA THR A 26 -12.09 8.22 -13.68
C THR A 26 -11.09 7.26 -13.02
N GLY A 27 -9.82 7.64 -12.98
CA GLY A 27 -8.79 6.85 -12.29
C GLY A 27 -9.09 6.73 -10.80
N LEU A 28 -8.79 5.57 -10.21
CA LEU A 28 -9.01 5.34 -8.79
C LEU A 28 -8.15 6.30 -7.94
N VAL A 29 -8.77 6.92 -6.94
CA VAL A 29 -8.09 7.73 -5.92
C VAL A 29 -7.97 6.92 -4.64
N VAL A 30 -6.74 6.62 -4.21
CA VAL A 30 -6.46 5.92 -2.97
C VAL A 30 -6.16 6.93 -1.85
N ARG A 31 -6.78 6.73 -0.68
CA ARG A 31 -6.48 7.48 0.55
C ARG A 31 -5.90 6.53 1.59
N GLY A 32 -4.69 6.82 2.05
CA GLY A 32 -4.01 6.03 3.08
C GLY A 32 -3.32 6.91 4.13
N LYS A 33 -2.88 6.29 5.23
CA LYS A 33 -2.05 6.90 6.26
C LYS A 33 -0.78 6.06 6.43
N HIS A 34 0.34 6.73 6.65
CA HIS A 34 1.59 6.08 7.00
C HIS A 34 1.99 6.51 8.40
N PHE A 35 2.31 5.53 9.24
CA PHE A 35 2.79 5.74 10.60
C PHE A 35 4.27 5.38 10.62
N ILE A 36 5.11 6.32 11.03
CA ILE A 36 6.55 6.13 11.13
C ILE A 36 6.88 6.03 12.61
N LEU A 37 7.43 4.89 13.01
CA LEU A 37 8.00 4.69 14.34
C LEU A 37 9.52 4.69 14.26
N VAL A 38 10.16 5.45 15.14
CA VAL A 38 11.62 5.51 15.27
C VAL A 38 11.96 5.23 16.73
N ASP A 39 12.67 4.13 16.95
CA ASP A 39 13.11 3.70 18.29
C ASP A 39 14.42 2.90 18.19
N HIS A 40 15.04 2.61 19.33
CA HIS A 40 16.19 1.74 19.43
C HIS A 40 15.84 0.32 18.92
N PRO A 41 16.75 -0.38 18.19
CA PRO A 41 16.46 -1.70 17.62
C PRO A 41 15.92 -2.72 18.63
N ASP A 42 16.45 -2.69 19.86
CA ASP A 42 16.03 -3.61 20.94
C ASP A 42 14.57 -3.42 21.38
N ASN A 43 14.04 -2.20 21.24
CA ASN A 43 12.69 -1.83 21.68
C ASN A 43 11.69 -1.77 20.52
N SER A 44 12.17 -1.58 19.29
CA SER A 44 11.35 -1.50 18.08
C SER A 44 10.38 -2.68 17.96
N ALA A 45 10.88 -3.89 18.28
CA ALA A 45 10.10 -5.12 18.27
C ALA A 45 8.87 -5.10 19.19
N LEU A 46 8.99 -4.44 20.35
CA LEU A 46 7.97 -4.31 21.38
C LEU A 46 6.95 -3.21 21.06
N GLN A 47 7.34 -2.20 20.29
CA GLN A 47 6.44 -1.09 19.91
C GLN A 47 5.69 -1.36 18.60
N HIS A 48 6.40 -1.70 17.52
CA HIS A 48 5.76 -1.77 16.19
C HIS A 48 4.70 -2.88 16.07
N ARG A 49 4.78 -3.96 16.87
CA ARG A 49 3.80 -5.06 16.86
C ARG A 49 2.45 -4.69 17.49
N PRO A 50 2.38 -4.27 18.77
CA PRO A 50 1.10 -3.89 19.36
C PRO A 50 0.49 -2.67 18.66
N ASP A 51 1.30 -1.69 18.24
CA ASP A 51 0.79 -0.50 17.56
C ASP A 51 0.15 -0.86 16.21
N SER A 52 0.74 -1.82 15.47
CA SER A 52 0.16 -2.32 14.22
C SER A 52 -1.18 -3.05 14.46
N GLN A 53 -1.30 -3.76 15.59
CA GLN A 53 -2.54 -4.48 15.94
C GLN A 53 -3.66 -3.55 16.35
N GLN A 54 -3.34 -2.42 17.00
CA GLN A 54 -4.35 -1.40 17.35
C GLN A 54 -4.84 -0.60 16.14
N LEU A 55 -4.04 -0.56 15.07
CA LEU A 55 -4.35 0.17 13.85
C LEU A 55 -5.30 -0.59 12.91
N TYR A 56 -5.44 -1.90 13.10
CA TYR A 56 -6.30 -2.81 12.32
C TYR A 56 -7.64 -3.02 13.00
#